data_AF-J4C3V7-F1
#
_entry.id   AF-J4C3V7-F1
#
_cell.length_a   1.000
_cell.length_b   1.000
_cell.length_c   1.000
_cell.angle_alpha   90.00
_cell.angle_beta   90.00
_cell.angle_gamma   90.00
#
_symmetry.space_group_name_H-M   'P 1'
#
loop_
_entity.id
_entity.type
_entity.pdbx_description
1 polymer ?
#
loop_
_entity_poly.entity_id
_entity_poly.type
_entity_poly.pdbx_seq_one_letter_code
_entity_poly.pdbx_strand_id
1 'polypeptide(L)'
;MEEFEEERIGIHKSVNLHAKRLITSYYSILESCQIDITRDSILRTQVDNFQVKLHNDAFVSSLKTSDSLASLSQESVHNSLGSGYKLASSHAKVARLPLRGGSEERHYESVRFEGED
;
A
#
# COMPACT_ATOMS: atom_id res chain seq x y z
N MET A 1 -6.22 6.95 -18.13
CA MET A 1 -6.28 5.51 -17.80
C MET A 1 -4.87 4.92 -17.78
N GLU A 2 -4.00 5.27 -18.74
CA GLU A 2 -2.58 4.87 -18.77
C GLU A 2 -1.76 5.36 -17.56
N GLU A 3 -1.96 6.59 -17.08
CA GLU A 3 -1.20 7.16 -15.95
C GLU A 3 -1.36 6.36 -14.64
N PHE A 4 -2.56 5.88 -14.35
CA PHE A 4 -2.84 5.01 -13.18
C PHE A 4 -2.17 3.64 -13.29
N GLU A 5 -2.02 3.14 -14.53
CA GLU A 5 -1.40 1.85 -14.80
C GLU A 5 0.12 1.94 -14.65
N GLU A 6 0.73 3.02 -15.13
CA GLU A 6 2.15 3.31 -14.95
C GLU A 6 2.52 3.51 -13.47
N GLU A 7 1.71 4.26 -12.72
CA GLU A 7 1.91 4.47 -11.28
C GLU A 7 1.90 3.14 -10.52
N ARG A 8 0.90 2.29 -10.79
CA ARG A 8 0.79 0.97 -10.16
C ARG A 8 1.98 0.06 -10.49
N ILE A 9 2.45 0.08 -11.74
CA ILE A 9 3.66 -0.66 -12.15
C ILE A 9 4.88 -0.11 -11.42
N GLY A 10 4.98 1.20 -11.26
CA GLY A 10 6.05 1.87 -10.51
C GLY A 10 6.09 1.44 -9.04
N ILE A 11 4.93 1.46 -8.36
CA ILE A 11 4.79 1.00 -6.98
C ILE A 11 5.19 -0.47 -6.84
N HIS A 12 4.69 -1.34 -7.73
CA HIS A 12 5.03 -2.77 -7.69
C HIS A 12 6.53 -3.03 -7.88
N LYS A 13 7.17 -2.35 -8.85
CA LYS A 13 8.62 -2.43 -9.06
C LYS A 13 9.40 -1.97 -7.83
N SER A 14 8.95 -0.88 -7.20
CA SER A 14 9.57 -0.32 -5.99
C SER A 14 9.48 -1.28 -4.80
N VAL A 15 8.29 -1.83 -4.53
CA VAL A 15 8.09 -2.84 -3.48
C VAL A 15 8.99 -4.06 -3.71
N ASN A 16 9.05 -4.57 -4.94
CA ASN A 16 9.89 -5.71 -5.28
C ASN A 16 11.39 -5.42 -5.07
N LEU A 17 11.86 -4.22 -5.44
CA LEU A 17 13.23 -3.79 -5.20
C LEU A 17 13.56 -3.76 -3.70
N HIS A 18 12.71 -3.13 -2.90
CA HIS A 18 12.94 -3.01 -1.46
C HIS A 18 12.82 -4.35 -0.74
N ALA A 19 11.90 -5.23 -1.15
CA ALA A 19 11.80 -6.60 -0.62
C ALA A 19 13.09 -7.39 -0.87
N LYS A 20 13.63 -7.35 -2.10
CA LYS A 20 14.92 -7.99 -2.42
C LYS A 20 16.05 -7.42 -1.57
N ARG A 21 16.10 -6.09 -1.42
CA ARG A 21 17.14 -5.43 -0.61
C ARG A 21 17.07 -5.82 0.86
N LEU A 22 15.87 -5.96 1.43
CA LEU A 22 15.68 -6.45 2.81
C LEU A 22 16.24 -7.86 2.98
N ILE A 23 15.89 -8.77 2.07
CA ILE A 23 16.37 -10.16 2.10
C ILE A 23 17.89 -10.20 1.98
N THR A 24 18.47 -9.50 0.99
CA THR A 24 19.93 -9.45 0.81
C THR A 24 20.63 -8.88 2.03
N SER A 25 20.19 -7.72 2.54
CA SER A 25 20.79 -7.11 3.74
C SER A 25 20.73 -8.05 4.95
N TYR A 26 19.61 -8.74 5.16
CA TYR A 26 19.47 -9.68 6.27
C TYR A 26 20.48 -10.82 6.19
N TYR A 27 20.62 -11.45 5.02
CA TYR A 27 21.60 -12.53 4.85
C TYR A 27 23.05 -12.04 4.94
N SER A 28 23.37 -10.85 4.42
CA SER A 28 24.71 -10.28 4.56
C SER A 28 25.08 -9.95 6.02
N ILE A 29 24.11 -9.54 6.84
CA ILE A 29 24.33 -9.38 8.29
C ILE A 29 24.63 -10.73 8.93
N LEU A 30 23.83 -11.75 8.65
CA LEU A 30 24.04 -13.09 9.20
C LEU A 30 25.41 -13.65 8.82
N GLU A 31 25.85 -13.48 7.57
CA GLU A 31 27.17 -13.88 7.09
C GLU A 31 28.29 -13.11 7.83
N SER A 32 28.14 -11.79 7.99
CA SER A 32 29.12 -10.95 8.70
C SER A 32 29.21 -11.27 10.20
N CYS A 33 28.15 -11.84 10.79
CA CYS A 33 28.14 -12.27 12.19
C CYS A 33 28.72 -13.66 12.42
N GLN A 34 29.15 -14.39 11.38
CA GLN A 34 29.81 -15.68 11.52
C GLN A 34 31.27 -15.47 11.97
N ILE A 35 31.49 -15.46 13.28
CA ILE A 35 32.83 -15.31 13.86
C ILE A 35 33.54 -16.66 13.82
N ASP A 36 34.61 -16.74 13.03
CA ASP A 36 35.55 -17.86 13.04
C ASP A 36 36.72 -17.55 13.98
N ILE A 37 36.77 -18.25 15.11
CA ILE A 37 37.79 -18.09 16.17
C ILE A 37 39.22 -18.28 15.62
N THR A 38 39.38 -19.06 14.55
CA THR A 38 40.70 -19.32 13.95
C THR A 38 41.17 -18.21 13.00
N ARG A 39 40.26 -17.31 12.59
CA ARG A 39 40.52 -16.20 11.66
C ARG A 39 40.30 -14.83 12.31
N ASP A 40 39.97 -14.83 13.60
CA ASP A 40 39.63 -13.62 14.33
C ASP A 40 40.87 -12.75 14.50
N SER A 41 40.83 -11.59 13.88
CA SER A 41 41.85 -10.55 13.99
C SER A 41 41.14 -9.21 14.14
N ILE A 42 41.71 -8.31 14.93
CA ILE A 42 41.11 -7.00 15.21
C ILE A 42 40.70 -6.27 13.93
N LEU A 43 41.53 -6.34 12.88
CA LEU A 43 41.23 -5.75 11.57
C LEU A 43 40.03 -6.42 10.89
N ARG A 44 39.93 -7.74 10.94
CA ARG A 44 38.79 -8.48 10.39
C ARG A 44 37.50 -8.11 11.11
N THR A 45 37.52 -8.10 12.44
CA THR A 45 36.37 -7.70 13.26
C THR A 45 35.89 -6.27 12.94
N GLN A 46 36.81 -5.34 12.69
CA GLN A 46 36.46 -3.97 12.28
C GLN A 46 35.77 -3.92 10.92
N VAL A 47 36.24 -4.70 9.95
CA VAL A 47 35.60 -4.80 8.63
C VAL A 47 34.22 -5.42 8.75
N ASP A 48 34.07 -6.51 9.50
CA ASP A 48 32.78 -7.17 9.69
C ASP A 48 31.78 -6.23 10.40
N ASN A 49 32.22 -5.50 11.44
CA ASN A 49 31.40 -4.49 12.10
C ASN A 49 30.94 -3.36 11.17
N PHE A 50 31.83 -2.90 10.27
CA PHE A 50 31.48 -1.90 9.26
C PHE A 50 30.43 -2.46 8.28
N GLN A 51 30.61 -3.70 7.81
CA GLN A 51 29.66 -4.36 6.91
C GLN A 51 28.28 -4.54 7.57
N VAL A 52 28.24 -5.02 8.82
CA VAL A 52 27.01 -5.15 9.60
C VAL A 52 26.28 -3.81 9.68
N LYS A 53 26.99 -2.73 9.99
CA LYS A 53 26.40 -1.39 10.07
C LYS A 53 25.83 -0.96 8.70
N LEU A 54 26.59 -1.12 7.64
CA LEU A 54 26.18 -0.75 6.28
C LEU A 54 24.94 -1.51 5.82
N HIS A 55 24.88 -2.83 6.07
CA HIS A 55 23.73 -3.65 5.71
C HIS A 55 22.51 -3.35 6.58
N ASN A 56 22.71 -3.06 7.87
CA ASN A 56 21.64 -2.64 8.78
C ASN A 56 21.02 -1.30 8.37
N ASP A 57 21.83 -0.31 8.01
CA ASP A 57 21.34 0.99 7.54
C ASP A 57 20.50 0.82 6.25
N ALA A 58 20.98 -0.04 5.33
CA ALA A 58 20.25 -0.38 4.11
C ALA A 58 18.93 -1.13 4.38
N PHE A 59 18.91 -2.00 5.40
CA PHE A 59 17.72 -2.73 5.83
C PHE A 59 16.66 -1.77 6.40
N VAL A 60 17.05 -0.94 7.36
CA VAL A 60 16.16 0.05 7.99
C VAL A 60 15.63 1.04 6.97
N SER A 61 16.47 1.52 6.05
CA SER A 61 16.02 2.40 4.96
C SER A 61 14.98 1.73 4.08
N SER A 62 15.15 0.44 3.75
CA SER A 62 14.22 -0.28 2.89
C SER A 62 12.89 -0.58 3.58
N LEU A 63 12.90 -0.82 4.90
CA LEU A 63 11.68 -0.94 5.70
C LEU A 63 10.88 0.36 5.67
N LYS A 64 11.53 1.49 5.97
CA LYS A 64 10.87 2.81 5.97
C LYS A 64 10.24 3.12 4.61
N THR A 65 10.94 2.84 3.51
CA THR A 65 10.37 3.05 2.18
C THR A 65 9.20 2.10 1.91
N SER A 66 9.28 0.84 2.37
CA SER A 66 8.18 -0.12 2.22
C SER A 66 6.92 0.33 2.99
N ASP A 67 7.09 0.86 4.20
CA ASP A 67 5.99 1.42 5.00
C ASP A 67 5.35 2.64 4.31
N SER A 68 6.16 3.54 3.74
CA SER A 68 5.68 4.67 2.95
C SER A 68 4.93 4.25 1.68
N LEU A 69 5.36 3.16 1.03
CA LEU A 69 4.65 2.62 -0.14
C LEU A 69 3.31 1.98 0.27
N ALA A 70 3.26 1.34 1.45
CA ALA A 70 2.02 0.77 1.98
C ALA A 70 0.99 1.85 2.30
N SER A 71 1.40 3.00 2.86
CA SER A 71 0.48 4.12 3.14
C SER A 71 -0.09 4.75 1.86
N LEU A 72 0.74 4.92 0.81
CA LEU A 72 0.28 5.37 -0.51
C LEU A 72 -0.77 4.43 -1.11
N SER A 73 -0.58 3.12 -0.93
CA SER A 73 -1.56 2.12 -1.38
C SER A 73 -2.90 2.25 -0.65
N GLN A 74 -2.90 2.57 0.65
CA GLN A 74 -4.13 2.77 1.42
C GLN A 74 -4.88 4.03 0.99
N GLU A 75 -4.15 5.13 0.74
CA GLU A 75 -4.73 6.39 0.27
C GLU A 75 -5.39 6.22 -1.12
N SER A 76 -4.72 5.51 -2.03
CA SER A 76 -5.26 5.21 -3.38
C SER A 76 -6.56 4.39 -3.32
N VAL A 77 -6.65 3.42 -2.40
CA VAL A 77 -7.89 2.64 -2.17
C VAL A 77 -9.00 3.53 -1.63
N HIS A 78 -8.70 4.39 -0.64
CA HIS A 78 -9.69 5.32 -0.07
C HIS A 78 -10.22 6.31 -1.12
N ASN A 79 -9.35 6.86 -1.95
CA ASN A 79 -9.73 7.78 -3.02
C ASN A 79 -10.58 7.11 -4.11
N SER A 80 -10.26 5.86 -4.46
CA SER A 80 -11.03 5.07 -5.43
C SER A 80 -12.44 4.75 -4.91
N LEU A 81 -12.56 4.36 -3.64
CA LEU A 81 -13.85 4.13 -2.99
C LEU A 81 -14.67 5.43 -2.92
N GLY A 82 -14.08 6.53 -2.48
CA GLY A 82 -14.75 7.83 -2.39
C GLY A 82 -15.25 8.35 -3.75
N SER A 83 -14.50 8.11 -4.83
CA SER A 83 -14.93 8.43 -6.20
C SER A 83 -16.09 7.55 -6.65
N GLY A 84 -16.04 6.24 -6.37
CA GLY A 84 -17.13 5.30 -6.63
C GLY A 84 -18.44 5.70 -5.94
N TYR A 85 -18.38 6.10 -4.67
CA TYR A 85 -19.55 6.61 -3.94
C TYR A 85 -20.13 7.88 -4.55
N LYS A 86 -19.29 8.85 -4.97
CA LYS A 86 -19.75 10.07 -5.65
C LYS A 86 -20.41 9.78 -7.00
N LEU A 87 -19.85 8.84 -7.76
CA LEU A 87 -20.41 8.40 -9.05
C LEU A 87 -21.75 7.67 -8.87
N ALA A 88 -21.85 6.78 -7.88
CA ALA A 88 -23.09 6.07 -7.55
C ALA A 88 -24.17 7.05 -7.05
N SER A 89 -23.81 8.02 -6.21
CA SER A 89 -24.70 9.10 -5.76
C SER A 89 -25.20 9.97 -6.91
N SER A 90 -24.32 10.27 -7.88
CA SER A 90 -24.68 11.06 -9.06
C SER A 90 -25.61 10.29 -10.00
N HIS A 91 -25.36 9.00 -10.24
CA HIS A 91 -26.29 8.13 -10.99
C HIS A 91 -27.65 7.98 -10.30
N ALA A 92 -27.68 7.86 -8.98
CA ALA A 92 -28.93 7.81 -8.22
C ALA A 92 -29.74 9.12 -8.30
N LYS A 93 -29.07 10.29 -8.44
CA LYS A 93 -29.72 11.59 -8.68
C LYS A 93 -30.24 11.73 -10.11
N VAL A 94 -29.50 11.24 -11.11
CA VAL A 94 -29.91 11.27 -12.53
C VAL A 94 -31.09 10.32 -12.78
N ALA A 95 -31.16 9.19 -12.09
CA ALA A 95 -32.30 8.28 -12.14
C ALA A 95 -33.58 8.86 -11.49
N ARG A 96 -33.48 9.97 -10.74
CA ARG A 96 -34.63 10.72 -10.17
C ARG A 96 -35.01 11.95 -10.99
N LEU A 97 -34.89 11.92 -12.32
CA LEU A 97 -35.52 12.94 -13.17
C LEU A 97 -37.00 12.61 -13.39
N PRO A 98 -37.90 13.61 -13.32
CA PRO A 98 -39.34 13.39 -13.35
C PRO A 98 -39.78 12.97 -14.76
N LEU A 99 -40.50 11.84 -14.84
CA LEU A 99 -41.27 11.48 -16.03
C LEU A 99 -42.32 12.58 -16.27
N ARG A 100 -42.08 13.48 -17.23
CA ARG A 100 -43.08 14.43 -17.67
C ARG A 100 -44.06 13.73 -18.60
N GLY A 101 -45.21 13.34 -18.06
CA GLY A 101 -46.36 12.91 -18.86
C GLY A 101 -47.49 12.36 -18.02
N GLY A 102 -48.51 13.19 -17.78
CA GLY A 102 -49.92 12.79 -17.79
C GLY A 102 -50.42 11.72 -16.81
N SER A 103 -51.22 12.20 -15.85
CA SER A 103 -52.43 11.61 -15.28
C SER A 103 -52.36 10.32 -14.44
N GLU A 104 -52.96 10.48 -13.25
CA GLU A 104 -53.66 9.52 -12.41
C GLU A 104 -52.92 8.81 -11.27
N GLU A 105 -53.55 9.00 -10.10
CA GLU A 105 -53.38 8.40 -8.80
C GLU A 105 -52.87 6.95 -8.79
N ARG A 106 -52.00 6.65 -7.83
CA ARG A 106 -52.34 5.74 -6.71
C ARG A 106 -51.26 5.74 -5.62
N HIS A 107 -51.68 6.08 -4.40
CA HIS A 107 -51.10 5.59 -3.14
C HIS A 107 -50.93 4.05 -3.20
N TYR A 108 -49.97 3.35 -2.61
CA TYR A 108 -49.24 3.38 -1.33
C TYR A 108 -47.83 2.77 -1.62
N GLU A 109 -46.79 2.78 -0.78
CA GLU A 109 -46.74 2.31 0.61
C GLU A 109 -45.37 2.67 1.21
N SER A 110 -45.38 3.03 2.50
CA SER A 110 -44.21 3.40 3.29
C SER A 110 -43.37 2.17 3.61
N VAL A 111 -42.11 2.12 3.17
CA VAL A 111 -41.14 1.15 3.67
C VAL A 111 -40.29 1.84 4.74
N ARG A 112 -40.61 1.55 6.01
CA ARG A 112 -39.73 1.79 7.15
C ARG A 112 -38.47 0.96 6.98
N PHE A 113 -37.31 1.60 7.15
CA PHE A 113 -36.10 0.89 7.53
C PHE A 113 -35.94 1.07 9.04
N GLU A 114 -36.10 -0.03 9.77
CA GLU A 114 -35.67 -0.15 11.16
C GLU A 114 -34.14 -0.03 11.19
N GLY A 115 -33.65 0.88 12.03
CA GLY A 115 -32.26 0.87 12.46
C GLY A 115 -32.11 -0.16 13.57
N GLU A 116 -31.12 -1.04 13.42
CA GLU A 116 -30.31 -1.52 14.55
C GLU A 116 -29.44 -0.30 14.94
N ASP A 117 -29.45 0.26 16.14
CA ASP A 117 -29.62 -0.28 17.50
C ASP A 117 -30.62 0.51 18.38
#